data_AF-A0A8K0DDF5-F1
#
_entry.id   AF-A0A8K0DDF5-F1
#
_cell.length_a   1.000
_cell.length_b   1.000
_cell.length_c   1.000
_cell.angle_alpha   90.00
_cell.angle_beta   90.00
_cell.angle_gamma   90.00
#
_symmetry.space_group_name_H-M   'P 1'
#
loop_
_entity.id
_entity.type
_entity.pdbx_description
1 polymer ?
#
loop_
_entity_poly.entity_id
_entity_poly.type
_entity_poly.pdbx_seq_one_letter_code
_entity_poly.pdbx_strand_id
1 'polypeptide(L)'
;MSMKNYSKESPDTLAAWDNVQTKLMCCGTEGSDDWRQTGLAVPNSCCKNENTSIGSSCLTGYHNEGCLSKLKSIIQDKSTVLIGVGIGIAFIQILGIVLACLLAHTIKREDGK
;
A
#
# COMPACT_ATOMS: atom_id res chain seq x y z
N MET A 1 -0.14 14.02 4.72
CA MET A 1 -0.61 14.21 3.33
C MET A 1 -2.11 14.43 3.44
N SER A 2 -2.63 15.55 2.92
CA SER A 2 -4.05 15.91 3.06
C SER A 2 -4.65 16.08 1.67
N MET A 3 -5.95 15.82 1.53
CA MET A 3 -6.67 15.96 0.27
C MET A 3 -6.61 17.38 -0.32
N LYS A 4 -6.22 18.39 0.46
CA LYS A 4 -6.16 19.82 0.07
C LYS A 4 -5.36 20.12 -1.20
N ASN A 5 -4.35 19.31 -1.54
CA ASN A 5 -3.55 19.51 -2.76
C ASN A 5 -3.92 18.58 -3.90
N TYR A 6 -4.96 17.76 -3.77
CA TYR A 6 -5.31 16.72 -4.74
C TYR A 6 -5.28 17.22 -6.21
N SER A 7 -5.95 18.34 -6.52
CA SER A 7 -5.99 18.90 -7.89
C SER A 7 -4.69 19.51 -8.40
N LYS A 8 -3.67 19.68 -7.56
CA LYS A 8 -2.35 20.20 -7.90
C LYS A 8 -1.30 19.10 -8.09
N GLU A 9 -1.66 17.85 -7.78
CA GLU A 9 -0.76 16.71 -7.88
C GLU A 9 -0.62 16.21 -9.32
N SER A 10 0.43 15.42 -9.57
CA SER A 10 0.62 14.75 -10.86
C SER A 10 -0.46 13.69 -11.12
N PRO A 11 -0.74 13.36 -12.39
CA PRO A 11 -1.66 12.27 -12.76
C PRO A 11 -1.34 10.95 -12.06
N ASP A 12 -0.06 10.65 -11.85
CA ASP A 12 0.39 9.43 -11.15
C ASP A 12 0.00 9.44 -9.67
N THR A 13 0.07 10.59 -9.02
CA THR A 13 -0.29 10.75 -7.61
C THR A 13 -1.80 10.66 -7.43
N LEU A 14 -2.57 11.20 -8.37
CA LEU A 14 -4.03 11.04 -8.43
C LEU A 14 -4.41 9.56 -8.57
N ALA A 15 -3.79 8.85 -9.53
CA ALA A 15 -4.00 7.43 -9.73
C ALA A 15 -3.59 6.60 -8.50
N ALA A 16 -2.52 6.98 -7.81
CA ALA A 16 -2.11 6.31 -6.57
C ALA A 16 -3.18 6.45 -5.48
N TRP A 17 -3.76 7.64 -5.31
CA TRP A 17 -4.86 7.87 -4.38
C TRP A 17 -6.12 7.05 -4.73
N ASP A 18 -6.50 7.02 -6.00
CA ASP A 18 -7.65 6.24 -6.47
C ASP A 18 -7.44 4.74 -6.23
N ASN A 19 -6.21 4.25 -6.43
CA ASN A 19 -5.84 2.87 -6.13
C ASN A 19 -5.92 2.57 -4.64
N VAL A 20 -5.42 3.46 -3.79
CA VAL A 20 -5.49 3.29 -2.33
C VAL A 20 -6.94 3.23 -1.86
N GLN A 21 -7.79 4.16 -2.32
CA GLN A 21 -9.21 4.22 -1.94
C GLN A 21 -9.97 2.97 -2.38
N THR A 22 -9.76 2.53 -3.62
CA THR A 22 -10.37 1.29 -4.16
C THR A 22 -9.87 0.05 -3.41
N LYS A 23 -8.55 -0.12 -3.27
CA LYS A 23 -7.97 -1.35 -2.69
C LYS A 23 -8.22 -1.50 -1.21
N LEU A 24 -8.25 -0.39 -0.47
CA LEU A 24 -8.47 -0.41 0.97
C LEU A 24 -9.96 -0.22 1.31
N MET A 25 -10.83 0.04 0.34
CA MET A 25 -12.26 0.30 0.56
C MET A 25 -12.48 1.42 1.59
N CYS A 26 -11.81 2.55 1.36
CA CYS A 26 -11.78 3.73 2.23
C CYS A 26 -11.98 5.00 1.39
N CYS A 27 -12.27 6.13 2.05
CA CYS A 27 -12.41 7.41 1.36
C CYS A 27 -11.74 8.53 2.14
N GLY A 28 -10.92 9.34 1.44
CA GLY A 28 -10.17 10.43 2.07
C GLY A 28 -9.11 9.93 3.07
N THR A 29 -8.49 10.88 3.76
CA THR A 29 -7.45 10.59 4.75
C THR A 29 -8.04 10.11 6.07
N GLU A 30 -8.99 10.87 6.61
CA GLU A 30 -9.72 10.59 7.85
C GLU A 30 -11.17 10.18 7.57
N GLY A 31 -11.73 10.61 6.44
CA GLY A 31 -13.03 10.16 5.96
C GLY A 31 -13.46 10.89 4.69
N SER A 32 -14.66 10.55 4.18
CA SER A 32 -15.20 11.13 2.95
C SER A 32 -15.41 12.65 3.01
N ASP A 33 -15.54 13.23 4.20
CA ASP A 33 -15.69 14.68 4.39
C ASP A 33 -14.43 15.48 4.05
N ASP A 34 -13.26 14.84 3.95
CA ASP A 34 -12.02 15.50 3.53
C ASP A 34 -12.13 16.12 2.13
N TRP A 35 -12.96 15.53 1.27
CA TRP A 35 -13.26 16.05 -0.06
C TRP A 35 -14.05 17.35 -0.03
N ARG A 36 -14.85 17.61 1.00
CA ARG A 36 -15.55 18.90 1.14
C ARG A 36 -14.57 20.06 1.29
N GLN A 37 -13.43 19.81 1.93
CA GLN A 37 -12.39 20.82 2.15
C GLN A 37 -11.59 21.14 0.88
N THR A 38 -11.65 20.29 -0.14
CA THR A 38 -10.95 20.51 -1.43
C THR A 38 -11.79 21.31 -2.42
N GLY A 39 -13.11 21.37 -2.22
CA GLY A 39 -14.06 21.94 -3.17
C GLY A 39 -14.23 21.09 -4.44
N LEU A 40 -13.69 19.86 -4.45
CA LEU A 40 -13.79 18.93 -5.57
C LEU A 40 -14.89 17.90 -5.33
N ALA A 41 -15.39 17.29 -6.41
CA ALA A 41 -16.24 16.13 -6.31
C ALA A 41 -15.49 14.95 -5.68
N VAL A 42 -16.20 14.14 -4.89
CA VAL A 42 -15.67 12.87 -4.38
C VAL A 42 -15.45 11.93 -5.57
N PRO A 43 -14.27 11.30 -5.72
CA PRO A 43 -13.98 10.43 -6.86
C PRO A 43 -14.72 9.09 -6.75
N ASN A 44 -14.86 8.41 -7.89
CA ASN A 44 -15.53 7.11 -7.95
C ASN A 44 -14.77 6.01 -7.17
N SER A 45 -13.47 6.19 -6.94
CA SER A 45 -12.65 5.31 -6.11
C SER A 45 -13.10 5.25 -4.65
N CYS A 46 -13.91 6.21 -4.19
CA CYS A 46 -14.57 6.19 -2.88
C CYS A 46 -15.93 5.46 -2.87
N CYS A 47 -16.47 5.02 -4.01
CA CYS A 47 -17.77 4.37 -4.07
C CYS A 47 -17.73 2.95 -3.47
N LYS A 48 -18.78 2.57 -2.75
CA LYS A 48 -18.95 1.20 -2.23
C LYS A 48 -19.22 0.13 -3.30
N ASN A 49 -19.57 0.53 -4.53
CA ASN A 49 -19.88 -0.38 -5.63
C ASN A 49 -18.71 -0.48 -6.60
N GLU A 50 -18.31 -1.71 -6.92
CA GLU A 50 -17.25 -1.99 -7.90
C GLU A 50 -17.65 -1.64 -9.36
N ASN A 51 -18.95 -1.48 -9.64
CA ASN A 51 -19.50 -1.30 -10.98
C ASN A 51 -20.06 0.09 -11.22
N THR A 52 -19.37 1.13 -10.77
CA THR A 52 -19.81 2.51 -11.01
C THR A 52 -19.17 2.99 -12.33
N SER A 53 -19.96 3.05 -13.40
CA SER A 53 -19.54 3.62 -14.69
C SER A 53 -19.01 5.04 -14.48
N ILE A 54 -17.92 5.42 -15.17
CA ILE A 54 -17.34 6.77 -15.14
C ILE A 54 -18.46 7.81 -15.34
N GLY A 55 -18.71 8.62 -14.31
CA GLY A 55 -19.73 9.68 -14.33
C GLY A 55 -21.03 9.37 -13.59
N SER A 56 -21.18 8.18 -12.99
CA SER A 56 -22.36 7.83 -12.19
C SER A 56 -22.14 8.18 -10.72
N SER A 57 -23.11 8.82 -10.07
CA SER A 57 -23.08 9.03 -8.61
C SER A 57 -23.07 7.67 -7.88
N CYS A 58 -22.29 7.54 -6.79
CA CYS A 58 -22.23 6.28 -6.04
C CYS A 58 -23.62 5.87 -5.55
N LEU A 59 -24.23 4.85 -6.16
CA LEU A 59 -25.61 4.42 -5.90
C LEU A 59 -25.83 3.98 -4.44
N THR A 60 -24.81 3.40 -3.81
CA THR A 60 -24.83 2.88 -2.43
C THR A 60 -24.07 3.77 -1.44
N GLY A 61 -23.64 4.95 -1.91
CA GLY A 61 -22.86 5.91 -1.13
C GLY A 61 -21.35 5.61 -1.11
N TYR A 62 -20.64 6.37 -0.26
CA TYR A 62 -19.19 6.33 -0.14
C TYR A 62 -18.73 5.44 1.00
N HIS A 63 -17.46 5.02 0.95
CA HIS A 63 -16.78 4.48 2.12
C HIS A 63 -16.69 5.56 3.21
N ASN A 64 -17.17 5.25 4.41
CA ASN A 64 -17.17 6.21 5.53
C ASN A 64 -15.83 6.24 6.27
N GLU A 65 -15.04 5.15 6.22
CA GLU A 65 -13.76 5.06 6.90
C GLU A 65 -12.65 5.77 6.12
N GLY A 66 -11.83 6.55 6.84
CA GLY A 66 -10.61 7.14 6.29
C GLY A 66 -9.52 6.11 6.01
N CYS A 67 -8.75 6.35 4.95
CA CYS A 67 -7.70 5.44 4.52
C CYS A 67 -6.57 5.29 5.54
N LEU A 68 -6.30 6.31 6.35
CA LEU A 68 -5.28 6.23 7.40
C LEU A 68 -5.68 5.22 8.49
N SER A 69 -6.95 5.24 8.91
CA SER A 69 -7.47 4.31 9.91
C SER A 69 -7.50 2.88 9.36
N LYS A 70 -7.99 2.72 8.12
CA LYS A 70 -8.05 1.42 7.46
C LYS A 70 -6.68 0.78 7.29
N LEU A 71 -5.70 1.56 6.83
CA LEU A 71 -4.32 1.10 6.67
C LEU A 71 -3.74 0.65 8.01
N LYS A 72 -3.96 1.41 9.09
CA LYS A 72 -3.53 1.02 10.44
C LYS A 72 -4.17 -0.31 10.87
N SER A 73 -5.48 -0.48 10.67
CA SER A 73 -6.17 -1.74 10.98
C SER A 73 -5.56 -2.90 10.22
N ILE A 74 -5.35 -2.75 8.91
CA ILE A 74 -4.75 -3.82 8.08
C ILE A 74 -3.35 -4.17 8.55
N ILE A 75 -2.52 -3.18 8.88
CA ILE A 75 -1.18 -3.42 9.40
C ILE A 75 -1.25 -4.13 10.75
N GLN A 76 -2.16 -3.74 11.65
CA GLN A 76 -2.32 -4.39 12.95
C GLN A 76 -2.82 -5.82 12.80
N ASP A 77 -3.85 -6.05 11.98
CA ASP A 77 -4.46 -7.36 11.76
C ASP A 77 -3.55 -8.34 11.02
N LYS A 78 -2.63 -7.84 10.19
CA LYS A 78 -1.69 -8.64 9.38
C LYS A 78 -0.23 -8.55 9.87
N SER A 79 0.00 -7.93 11.02
CA SER A 79 1.33 -7.71 11.59
C SER A 79 2.12 -9.02 11.79
N THR A 80 1.45 -10.08 12.26
CA THR A 80 2.08 -11.40 12.46
C THR A 80 2.65 -11.98 11.15
N VAL A 81 1.93 -11.85 10.04
CA VAL A 81 2.38 -12.36 8.74
C VAL A 81 3.59 -11.55 8.25
N LEU A 82 3.54 -10.22 8.37
CA LEU A 82 4.64 -9.35 7.97
C LEU A 82 5.93 -9.64 8.76
N ILE A 83 5.82 -9.84 10.08
CA ILE A 83 6.94 -10.23 10.93
C ILE A 83 7.49 -11.60 10.50
N GLY A 84 6.62 -12.57 10.23
CA GLY A 84 7.01 -13.90 9.76
C GLY A 84 7.80 -13.87 8.45
N VAL A 85 7.35 -13.08 7.47
CA VAL A 85 8.06 -12.88 6.20
C VAL A 85 9.44 -12.27 6.43
N GLY A 86 9.53 -11.24 7.28
CA GLY A 86 10.81 -10.60 7.62
C GLY A 86 11.83 -11.57 8.24
N ILE A 87 11.37 -12.42 9.17
CA ILE A 87 12.21 -13.46 9.79
C ILE A 87 12.67 -14.47 8.74
N GLY A 88 11.77 -14.93 7.86
CA GLY A 88 12.10 -15.88 6.79
C GLY A 88 13.18 -15.36 5.84
N ILE A 89 13.05 -14.10 5.41
CA ILE A 89 14.05 -13.43 4.56
C ILE A 89 15.41 -13.37 5.28
N ALA A 90 15.42 -13.00 6.57
CA ALA A 90 16.65 -12.92 7.35
C ALA A 90 17.39 -14.27 7.43
N PHE A 91 16.66 -15.37 7.63
CA PHE A 91 17.24 -16.72 7.61
C PHE A 91 17.85 -17.08 6.26
N ILE A 92 17.14 -16.82 5.16
CA ILE A 92 17.64 -17.07 3.80
C ILE A 92 18.92 -16.27 3.54
N GLN A 93 18.95 -15.00 3.98
CA GLN A 93 20.12 -14.15 3.81
C GLN A 93 21.35 -14.68 4.55
N ILE A 94 21.17 -15.15 5.80
CA ILE A 94 22.26 -15.74 6.60
C ILE A 94 22.78 -17.01 5.91
N LEU A 95 21.90 -17.89 5.44
CA LEU A 95 22.30 -19.09 4.72
C LEU A 95 23.09 -18.75 3.44
N GLY A 96 22.65 -17.74 2.69
CA GLY A 96 23.37 -17.26 1.50
C GLY A 96 24.78 -16.77 1.83
N ILE A 97 24.95 -16.00 2.91
CA ILE A 97 26.26 -15.53 3.37
C ILE A 97 27.16 -16.70 3.75
N VAL A 98 26.66 -17.66 4.53
CA VAL A 98 27.43 -18.84 4.96
C VAL A 98 27.89 -19.64 3.74
N LEU A 99 26.99 -19.93 2.80
CA LEU A 99 27.34 -20.67 1.58
C LEU A 99 28.37 -19.93 0.72
N ALA A 100 28.22 -18.62 0.54
CA ALA A 100 29.18 -17.79 -0.19
C ALA A 100 30.57 -17.82 0.46
N CYS A 101 30.64 -17.71 1.78
CA CYS A 101 31.89 -17.83 2.52
C CYS A 101 32.52 -19.22 2.36
N LEU A 102 31.73 -20.30 2.48
CA LEU A 102 32.22 -21.67 2.31
C LEU A 102 32.79 -21.90 0.90
N LEU A 103 32.08 -21.45 -0.15
CA LEU A 103 32.54 -21.55 -1.53
C LEU A 103 33.84 -20.77 -1.75
N ALA A 104 33.93 -19.53 -1.26
CA ALA A 104 35.14 -18.73 -1.37
C ALA A 104 36.34 -19.38 -0.66
N HIS A 105 36.10 -19.99 0.50
CA HIS A 105 37.13 -20.75 1.21
C HIS A 105 37.60 -21.98 0.44
N THR A 106 36.70 -22.71 -0.23
CA THR A 106 37.05 -23.89 -1.04
C THR A 106 37.88 -23.48 -2.26
N ILE A 107 37.45 -22.48 -3.03
CA ILE A 107 38.17 -22.00 -4.22
C ILE A 107 39.59 -21.56 -3.86
N LYS A 108 39.74 -20.76 -2.79
CA LYS A 108 41.07 -20.31 -2.33
C LYS A 108 42.00 -21.46 -1.93
N ARG A 109 41.47 -22.62 -1.53
CA ARG A 109 42.28 -23.81 -1.20
C ARG A 109 42.67 -24.60 -2.44
N GLU A 110 41.88 -24.55 -3.52
CA GLU A 110 42.21 -25.16 -4.80
C GLU A 110 43.28 -24.37 -5.56
N ASP A 111 43.22 -23.04 -5.56
CA ASP A 111 44.23 -22.18 -6.20
C ASP A 111 45.60 -22.18 -5.48
N GLY A 112 45.64 -22.65 -4.22
CA GLY A 112 46.85 -22.68 -3.39
C GLY A 112 47.60 -24.02 -3.37
N LYS A 113 47.23 -24.96 -4.24
CA LYS A 113 47.80 -26.31 -4.31
C LYS A 113 48.40 -26.56 -5.70
#